data_AF-D5APR1-F1
#
_entry.id   AF-D5APR1-F1
#
_cell.length_a   1.000
_cell.length_b   1.000
_cell.length_c   1.000
_cell.angle_alpha   90.00
_cell.angle_beta   90.00
_cell.angle_gamma   90.00
#
_symmetry.space_group_name_H-M   'P 1'
#
loop_
_entity.id
_entity.type
_entity.pdbx_description
1 polymer ?
#
loop_
_entity_poly.entity_id
_entity_poly.type
_entity_poly.pdbx_seq_one_letter_code
_entity_poly.pdbx_strand_id
1 'polypeptide(L)'
;MSAPVDQPRYDYSAGKRALLLEASSTNLLPNSAQFDAASWAKTRASVLANAALAPDGTMTADKLVEDTSNNSHFAARTGTQIAGGTAMVASIFAKAAERRWFALVTADSANLFRTTYFDLQTGMLGVVSQGAAGQTAQIVAAENGWYRCSVTQTQAAAGGNFNFYPSVSSANGTTSYLGDGASGLYLWGAQLEVGAAVSSLIPTEAAAVTRAADLASVAVAAGSYDIRRVDAAGTTVTKGVAHPGGAMAIGAGAIHLLSLYPAGAL
;
A
#
# COMPACT_ATOMS: atom_id res chain seq x y z
N MET A 1 7.22 -2.85 -9.61
CA MET A 1 8.33 -1.96 -10.02
C MET A 1 7.99 -0.55 -9.57
N SER A 2 8.71 -0.02 -8.59
CA SER A 2 8.65 1.40 -8.24
C SER A 2 9.29 2.18 -9.38
N ALA A 3 8.60 3.18 -9.94
CA ALA A 3 9.27 4.09 -10.85
C ALA A 3 10.27 4.94 -10.04
N PRO A 4 11.42 5.33 -10.63
CA PRO A 4 12.31 6.34 -10.06
C PRO A 4 11.55 7.63 -9.72
N VAL A 5 12.12 8.45 -8.84
CA VAL A 5 11.60 9.79 -8.53
C VAL A 5 11.38 10.58 -9.84
N ASP A 6 10.27 11.29 -9.93
CA ASP A 6 9.84 12.09 -11.09
C ASP A 6 9.62 11.33 -12.41
N GLN A 7 9.35 10.02 -12.36
CA GLN A 7 8.92 9.26 -13.53
C GLN A 7 7.45 8.82 -13.47
N PRO A 8 6.72 8.88 -14.61
CA PRO A 8 5.36 8.37 -14.67
C PRO A 8 5.33 6.88 -14.37
N ARG A 9 4.39 6.48 -13.51
CA ARG A 9 4.15 5.06 -13.21
C ARG A 9 3.22 4.47 -14.25
N TYR A 10 3.44 3.20 -14.56
CA TYR A 10 2.60 2.47 -15.50
C TYR A 10 1.92 1.30 -14.80
N ASP A 11 0.62 1.17 -15.02
CA ASP A 11 -0.16 0.00 -14.65
C ASP A 11 -0.19 -0.99 -15.84
N TYR A 12 -0.09 -2.28 -15.53
CA TYR A 12 -0.15 -3.39 -16.48
C TYR A 12 -1.27 -4.40 -16.15
N SER A 13 -2.07 -4.14 -15.11
CA SER A 13 -3.09 -5.06 -14.57
C SER A 13 -4.14 -5.49 -15.60
N ALA A 14 -4.46 -4.63 -16.57
CA ALA A 14 -5.38 -4.91 -17.67
C ALA A 14 -4.72 -5.57 -18.90
N GLY A 15 -3.50 -6.09 -18.77
CA GLY A 15 -2.73 -6.67 -19.88
C GLY A 15 -2.22 -5.66 -20.91
N LYS A 16 -2.35 -4.35 -20.62
CA LYS A 16 -1.87 -3.23 -21.44
C LYS A 16 -1.19 -2.21 -20.55
N ARG A 17 -0.15 -1.55 -21.08
CA ARG A 17 0.50 -0.41 -20.42
C ARG A 17 -0.48 0.77 -20.34
N ALA A 18 -0.82 1.20 -19.14
CA ALA A 18 -1.64 2.36 -18.86
C ALA A 18 -0.84 3.35 -18.01
N LEU A 19 -1.07 4.65 -18.16
CA LEU A 19 -0.56 5.60 -17.16
C LEU A 19 -1.32 5.34 -15.85
N LEU A 20 -0.58 5.10 -14.76
CA LEU A 20 -1.18 4.96 -13.44
C LEU A 20 -1.49 6.37 -12.92
N LEU A 21 -2.78 6.71 -12.88
CA LEU A 21 -3.29 7.93 -12.25
C LEU A 21 -4.04 7.55 -10.98
N GLU A 22 -3.48 7.93 -9.86
CA GLU A 22 -4.00 7.60 -8.55
C GLU A 22 -4.89 8.73 -8.02
N ALA A 23 -5.93 8.36 -7.26
CA ALA A 23 -6.80 9.33 -6.60
C ALA A 23 -6.12 9.96 -5.37
N SER A 24 -6.70 11.03 -4.83
CA SER A 24 -6.28 11.55 -3.54
C SER A 24 -6.39 10.46 -2.49
N SER A 25 -5.38 10.32 -1.64
CA SER A 25 -5.39 9.36 -0.55
C SER A 25 -4.56 9.87 0.64
N THR A 26 -4.82 9.33 1.82
CA THR A 26 -4.18 9.72 3.07
C THR A 26 -3.58 8.50 3.73
N ASN A 27 -2.28 8.55 4.03
CA ASN A 27 -1.68 7.60 4.95
C ASN A 27 -1.97 8.05 6.38
N LEU A 28 -2.77 7.26 7.10
CA LEU A 28 -3.21 7.53 8.46
C LEU A 28 -2.18 7.12 9.53
N LEU A 29 -1.12 6.39 9.16
CA LEU A 29 -0.08 5.97 10.10
C LEU A 29 1.00 7.06 10.16
N PRO A 30 1.40 7.52 11.36
CA PRO A 30 2.60 8.33 11.51
C PRO A 30 3.85 7.44 11.41
N ASN A 31 4.98 8.06 11.09
CA ASN A 31 6.32 7.50 11.08
C ASN A 31 6.37 6.22 10.24
N SER A 32 5.98 6.34 8.98
CA SER A 32 5.85 5.22 8.04
C SER A 32 7.14 4.42 7.84
N ALA A 33 8.31 5.04 8.08
CA ALA A 33 9.61 4.40 7.95
C ALA A 33 10.35 4.21 9.30
N GLN A 34 9.98 4.95 10.35
CA GLN A 34 10.65 4.91 11.67
C GLN A 34 9.85 4.10 12.69
N PHE A 35 10.03 2.78 12.70
CA PHE A 35 9.40 1.87 13.66
C PHE A 35 10.06 1.93 15.05
N ASP A 36 11.26 2.51 15.14
CA ASP A 36 11.94 2.86 16.39
C ASP A 36 11.24 4.02 17.13
N ALA A 37 10.49 4.87 16.42
CA ALA A 37 9.76 6.00 17.00
C ALA A 37 8.74 5.58 18.09
N ALA A 38 8.45 6.50 19.01
CA ALA A 38 7.53 6.26 20.14
C ALA A 38 6.06 6.01 19.71
N SER A 39 5.68 6.40 18.50
CA SER A 39 4.34 6.13 17.95
C SER A 39 4.09 4.65 17.65
N TRP A 40 5.16 3.86 17.62
CA TRP A 40 5.19 2.43 17.41
C TRP A 40 5.61 1.75 18.72
N ALA A 41 4.66 1.08 19.38
CA ALA A 41 4.96 0.31 20.58
C ALA A 41 5.64 -1.00 20.17
N LYS A 42 6.68 -1.39 20.90
CA LYS A 42 7.41 -2.64 20.67
C LYS A 42 6.99 -3.65 21.73
N THR A 43 6.52 -4.82 21.31
CA THR A 43 6.16 -5.91 22.23
C THR A 43 7.04 -7.09 21.94
N ARG A 44 7.87 -7.46 22.94
CA ARG A 44 8.78 -8.62 22.87
C ARG A 44 9.68 -8.57 21.63
N ALA A 45 10.07 -7.36 21.29
CA ALA A 45 10.87 -7.05 20.13
C ALA A 45 11.63 -5.75 20.40
N SER A 46 12.68 -5.54 19.63
CA SER A 46 13.41 -4.27 19.53
C SER A 46 13.46 -3.82 18.08
N VAL A 47 13.81 -2.56 17.86
CA VAL A 47 14.00 -2.01 16.50
C VAL A 47 15.40 -1.44 16.39
N LEU A 48 16.12 -1.86 15.36
CA LEU A 48 17.35 -1.22 14.91
C LEU A 48 17.01 -0.27 13.77
N ALA A 49 17.17 1.03 13.99
CA ALA A 49 16.86 2.06 13.01
C ALA A 49 17.83 2.04 11.82
N ASN A 50 17.35 2.37 10.62
CA ASN A 50 18.18 2.59 9.42
C ASN A 50 19.16 1.42 9.11
N ALA A 51 18.68 0.19 9.25
CA ALA A 51 19.47 -1.04 9.20
C ALA A 51 19.68 -1.61 7.78
N ALA A 52 18.90 -1.14 6.78
CA ALA A 52 19.02 -1.60 5.40
C ALA A 52 18.62 -0.53 4.37
N LEU A 53 19.01 -0.77 3.12
CA LEU A 53 18.49 -0.01 1.98
C LEU A 53 17.00 -0.33 1.79
N ALA A 54 16.17 0.72 1.89
CA ALA A 54 14.76 0.70 1.59
C ALA A 54 14.50 0.56 0.07
N PRO A 55 13.26 0.27 -0.35
CA PRO A 55 12.89 0.19 -1.77
C PRO A 55 13.18 1.45 -2.59
N ASP A 56 13.28 2.61 -1.95
CA ASP A 56 13.62 3.88 -2.59
C ASP A 56 15.15 4.09 -2.75
N GLY A 57 15.96 3.14 -2.30
CA GLY A 57 17.41 3.18 -2.36
C GLY A 57 18.08 3.95 -1.21
N THR A 58 17.32 4.46 -0.24
CA THR A 58 17.86 5.17 0.92
C THR A 58 18.14 4.20 2.08
N MET A 59 19.10 4.52 2.95
CA MET A 59 19.39 3.72 4.15
C MET A 59 18.41 4.07 5.29
N THR A 60 17.13 3.77 5.10
CA THR A 60 16.04 4.18 6.00
C THR A 60 15.13 3.04 6.44
N ALA A 61 15.39 1.80 6.00
CA ALA A 61 14.61 0.66 6.46
C ALA A 61 15.04 0.22 7.84
N ASP A 62 14.08 0.01 8.73
CA ASP A 62 14.32 -0.46 10.09
C ASP A 62 14.32 -1.98 10.16
N LYS A 63 15.06 -2.55 11.12
CA LYS A 63 14.99 -3.98 11.43
C LYS A 63 14.21 -4.19 12.71
N LEU A 64 13.09 -4.92 12.63
CA LEU A 64 12.36 -5.43 13.79
C LEU A 64 13.00 -6.76 14.22
N VAL A 65 13.48 -6.83 15.45
CA VAL A 65 14.21 -7.98 16.02
C VAL A 65 13.40 -8.56 17.17
N GLU A 66 13.11 -9.86 17.12
CA GLU A 66 12.41 -10.56 18.21
C GLU A 66 13.28 -10.66 19.47
N ASP A 67 12.67 -10.74 20.65
CA ASP A 67 13.37 -11.04 21.91
C ASP A 67 13.43 -12.56 22.18
N THR A 68 13.80 -12.97 23.39
CA THR A 68 13.86 -14.39 23.81
C THR A 68 12.57 -14.89 24.47
N SER A 69 11.45 -14.16 24.38
CA SER A 69 10.17 -14.58 24.95
C SER A 69 9.55 -15.71 24.12
N ASN A 70 8.83 -16.65 24.77
CA ASN A 70 8.01 -17.63 24.06
C ASN A 70 6.60 -17.07 23.82
N ASN A 71 6.47 -16.14 22.87
CA ASN A 71 5.20 -15.48 22.56
C ASN A 71 5.22 -14.82 21.17
N SER A 72 4.30 -13.88 20.92
CA SER A 72 4.33 -13.02 19.73
C SER A 72 5.36 -11.90 19.84
N HIS A 73 5.90 -11.48 18.68
CA HIS A 73 6.94 -10.46 18.55
C HIS A 73 6.56 -9.43 17.47
N PHE A 74 6.34 -8.18 17.85
CA PHE A 74 5.78 -7.18 16.91
C PHE A 74 6.09 -5.73 17.28
N ALA A 75 6.01 -4.85 16.28
CA ALA A 75 5.73 -3.44 16.47
C ALA A 75 4.22 -3.18 16.34
N ALA A 76 3.70 -2.14 16.98
CA ALA A 76 2.27 -1.88 17.05
C ALA A 76 1.95 -0.41 16.84
N ARG A 77 1.04 -0.14 15.91
CA ARG A 77 0.30 1.12 15.84
C ARG A 77 -1.16 0.87 16.18
N THR A 78 -1.62 1.45 17.28
CA THR A 78 -2.97 1.26 17.80
C THR A 78 -3.76 2.57 17.83
N GLY A 79 -5.08 2.44 17.84
CA GLY A 79 -5.99 3.58 18.04
C GLY A 79 -6.16 4.51 16.83
N THR A 80 -5.80 4.07 15.62
CA THR A 80 -6.14 4.83 14.41
C THR A 80 -7.65 4.83 14.22
N GLN A 81 -8.26 5.99 14.01
CA GLN A 81 -9.72 6.11 13.89
C GLN A 81 -10.22 5.80 12.48
N ILE A 82 -11.06 4.77 12.34
CA ILE A 82 -11.76 4.35 11.12
C ILE A 82 -13.21 4.05 11.49
N ALA A 83 -14.18 4.70 10.81
CA ALA A 83 -15.59 4.46 11.08
C ALA A 83 -16.01 3.02 10.71
N GLY A 84 -16.93 2.42 11.48
CA GLY A 84 -17.53 1.13 11.16
C GLY A 84 -18.19 1.12 9.76
N GLY A 85 -18.09 0.01 9.06
CA GLY A 85 -18.55 -0.16 7.67
C GLY A 85 -17.58 0.39 6.61
N THR A 86 -16.50 1.06 7.02
CA THR A 86 -15.52 1.63 6.08
C THR A 86 -14.58 0.55 5.56
N ALA A 87 -14.41 0.46 4.24
CA ALA A 87 -13.34 -0.33 3.64
C ALA A 87 -11.99 0.40 3.85
N MET A 88 -10.95 -0.34 4.21
CA MET A 88 -9.59 0.17 4.34
C MET A 88 -8.57 -0.82 3.79
N VAL A 89 -7.38 -0.30 3.50
CA VAL A 89 -6.24 -1.10 3.11
C VAL A 89 -5.02 -0.71 3.95
N ALA A 90 -4.37 -1.73 4.51
CA ALA A 90 -3.12 -1.61 5.21
C ALA A 90 -2.02 -2.24 4.36
N SER A 91 -0.90 -1.54 4.17
CA SER A 91 0.24 -2.02 3.39
C SER A 91 1.56 -1.67 4.06
N ILE A 92 2.59 -2.47 3.79
CA ILE A 92 3.94 -2.28 4.31
C ILE A 92 4.94 -2.99 3.40
N PHE A 93 6.13 -2.42 3.24
CA PHE A 93 7.24 -3.12 2.62
C PHE A 93 7.95 -3.96 3.67
N ALA A 94 8.14 -5.24 3.37
CA ALA A 94 8.86 -6.18 4.21
C ALA A 94 9.92 -6.91 3.38
N LYS A 95 11.07 -7.17 3.99
CA LYS A 95 12.14 -7.98 3.41
C LYS A 95 12.69 -8.92 4.47
N ALA A 96 12.96 -10.16 4.07
CA ALA A 96 13.56 -11.13 4.96
C ALA A 96 14.93 -10.62 5.46
N ALA A 97 15.15 -10.73 6.77
CA ALA A 97 16.49 -10.74 7.34
C ALA A 97 16.85 -12.19 7.66
N GLU A 98 16.89 -12.58 8.93
CA GLU A 98 17.04 -13.97 9.35
C GLU A 98 15.70 -14.73 9.31
N ARG A 99 14.57 -14.03 9.54
CA ARG A 99 13.22 -14.60 9.42
C ARG A 99 12.67 -14.39 8.02
N ARG A 100 11.95 -15.39 7.51
CA ARG A 100 11.30 -15.32 6.19
C ARG A 100 9.81 -15.00 6.24
N TRP A 101 9.16 -15.30 7.37
CA TRP A 101 7.72 -15.14 7.51
C TRP A 101 7.41 -13.81 8.14
N PHE A 102 6.74 -12.96 7.38
CA PHE A 102 6.12 -11.75 7.88
C PHE A 102 4.64 -12.03 8.18
N ALA A 103 4.18 -11.65 9.36
CA ALA A 103 2.77 -11.69 9.70
C ALA A 103 2.26 -10.25 9.87
N LEU A 104 1.22 -9.89 9.12
CA LEU A 104 0.48 -8.68 9.38
C LEU A 104 -0.76 -9.01 10.19
N VAL A 105 -0.78 -8.58 11.46
CA VAL A 105 -1.97 -8.68 12.30
C VAL A 105 -2.69 -7.35 12.27
N THR A 106 -4.02 -7.39 12.13
CA THR A 106 -4.89 -6.23 12.30
C THR A 106 -5.97 -6.56 13.32
N ALA A 107 -6.48 -5.53 14.00
CA ALA A 107 -7.61 -5.70 14.90
C ALA A 107 -8.50 -4.46 14.91
N ASP A 108 -9.79 -4.67 15.13
CA ASP A 108 -10.77 -3.61 15.33
C ASP A 108 -11.02 -3.34 16.83
N SER A 109 -11.95 -2.45 17.15
CA SER A 109 -12.30 -2.12 18.53
C SER A 109 -13.00 -3.26 19.29
N ALA A 110 -13.42 -4.32 18.61
CA ALA A 110 -13.97 -5.53 19.24
C ALA A 110 -12.85 -6.52 19.62
N ASN A 111 -11.57 -6.16 19.42
CA ASN A 111 -10.41 -7.02 19.61
C ASN A 111 -10.48 -8.31 18.77
N LEU A 112 -11.09 -8.24 17.59
CA LEU A 112 -11.05 -9.33 16.62
C LEU A 112 -9.75 -9.28 15.83
N PHE A 113 -8.79 -10.12 16.21
CA PHE A 113 -7.49 -10.21 15.55
C PHE A 113 -7.58 -11.02 14.25
N ARG A 114 -7.09 -10.44 13.17
CA ARG A 114 -6.98 -11.07 11.85
C ARG A 114 -5.51 -11.09 11.46
N THR A 115 -4.99 -12.27 11.16
CA THR A 115 -3.57 -12.44 10.82
C THR A 115 -3.42 -12.93 9.39
N THR A 116 -2.55 -12.27 8.64
CA THR A 116 -2.16 -12.66 7.29
C THR A 116 -0.67 -12.93 7.27
N TYR A 117 -0.28 -14.11 6.81
CA TYR A 117 1.11 -14.52 6.70
C TYR A 117 1.61 -14.35 5.27
N PHE A 118 2.84 -13.89 5.13
CA PHE A 118 3.52 -13.59 3.87
C PHE A 118 4.87 -14.30 3.88
N ASP A 119 5.13 -15.12 2.86
CA ASP A 119 6.43 -15.76 2.67
C ASP A 119 7.33 -14.83 1.85
N LEU A 120 8.29 -14.18 2.50
CA LEU A 120 9.23 -13.27 1.86
C LEU A 120 10.35 -13.98 1.10
N GLN A 121 10.44 -15.31 1.21
CA GLN A 121 11.38 -16.11 0.41
C GLN A 121 10.79 -16.48 -0.95
N THR A 122 9.50 -16.84 -0.99
CA THR A 122 8.82 -17.29 -2.21
C THR A 122 7.94 -16.22 -2.86
N GLY A 123 7.62 -15.15 -2.14
CA GLY A 123 6.71 -14.11 -2.62
C GLY A 123 5.25 -14.60 -2.68
N MET A 124 4.87 -15.52 -1.80
CA MET A 124 3.53 -16.13 -1.77
C MET A 124 2.80 -15.83 -0.47
N LEU A 125 1.47 -15.86 -0.53
CA LEU A 125 0.63 -15.80 0.67
C LEU A 125 0.74 -17.12 1.44
N GLY A 126 0.87 -17.01 2.76
CA GLY A 126 0.63 -18.09 3.69
C GLY A 126 -0.84 -18.15 4.11
N VAL A 127 -1.10 -18.53 5.36
CA VAL A 127 -2.43 -18.52 5.94
C VAL A 127 -2.98 -17.10 5.97
N VAL A 128 -4.25 -16.95 5.57
CA VAL A 128 -5.02 -15.73 5.74
C VAL A 128 -6.16 -16.08 6.69
N SER A 129 -6.05 -15.66 7.95
CA SER A 129 -7.04 -15.98 8.96
C SER A 129 -8.32 -15.19 8.70
N GLN A 130 -9.29 -15.81 8.02
CA GLN A 130 -10.55 -15.18 7.63
C GLN A 130 -11.46 -14.96 8.86
N GLY A 131 -11.25 -13.87 9.59
CA GLY A 131 -12.26 -13.34 10.49
C GLY A 131 -13.36 -12.66 9.68
N ALA A 132 -14.44 -13.37 9.38
CA ALA A 132 -15.60 -12.95 8.57
C ALA A 132 -15.27 -12.52 7.12
N ALA A 133 -16.14 -12.89 6.19
CA ALA A 133 -15.98 -12.69 4.74
C ALA A 133 -15.52 -11.26 4.38
N GLY A 134 -14.47 -11.14 3.56
CA GLY A 134 -14.08 -9.88 2.93
C GLY A 134 -12.64 -9.39 3.18
N GLN A 135 -11.81 -10.10 3.95
CA GLN A 135 -10.38 -9.80 4.00
C GLN A 135 -9.69 -10.35 2.73
N THR A 136 -9.07 -9.46 1.95
CA THR A 136 -8.20 -9.86 0.84
C THR A 136 -6.76 -9.45 1.17
N ALA A 137 -5.81 -10.26 0.72
CA ALA A 137 -4.39 -10.00 0.93
C ALA A 137 -3.65 -10.07 -0.39
N GLN A 138 -2.58 -9.30 -0.53
CA GLN A 138 -1.71 -9.31 -1.70
C GLN A 138 -0.25 -9.21 -1.26
N ILE A 139 0.63 -9.86 -2.02
CA ILE A 139 2.08 -9.72 -1.92
C ILE A 139 2.60 -9.39 -3.30
N VAL A 140 3.28 -8.26 -3.42
CA VAL A 140 3.78 -7.76 -4.71
C VAL A 140 5.28 -7.50 -4.58
N ALA A 141 6.07 -8.08 -5.48
CA ALA A 141 7.51 -7.86 -5.50
C ALA A 141 7.84 -6.37 -5.74
N ALA A 142 8.79 -5.88 -4.96
CA ALA A 142 9.42 -4.57 -5.08
C ALA A 142 10.92 -4.76 -5.35
N GLU A 143 11.66 -3.66 -5.49
CA GLU A 143 13.08 -3.71 -5.82
C GLU A 143 13.92 -4.30 -4.67
N ASN A 144 15.12 -4.79 -4.99
CA ASN A 144 16.12 -5.22 -4.01
C ASN A 144 15.65 -6.29 -3.01
N GLY A 145 14.75 -7.19 -3.43
CA GLY A 145 14.24 -8.29 -2.61
C GLY A 145 13.18 -7.88 -1.57
N TRP A 146 12.64 -6.67 -1.70
CA TRP A 146 11.48 -6.23 -0.92
C TRP A 146 10.18 -6.76 -1.51
N TYR A 147 9.18 -6.93 -0.66
CA TYR A 147 7.79 -7.17 -1.06
C TYR A 147 6.88 -6.14 -0.41
N ARG A 148 5.95 -5.58 -1.17
CA ARG A 148 4.82 -4.85 -0.60
C ARG A 148 3.73 -5.84 -0.24
N CYS A 149 3.51 -5.99 1.06
CA CYS A 149 2.46 -6.83 1.63
C CYS A 149 1.28 -5.95 1.97
N SER A 150 0.07 -6.34 1.57
CA SER A 150 -1.14 -5.57 1.86
C SER A 150 -2.32 -6.45 2.26
N VAL A 151 -3.19 -5.87 3.08
CA VAL A 151 -4.45 -6.45 3.54
C VAL A 151 -5.54 -5.40 3.36
N THR A 152 -6.59 -5.76 2.62
CA THR A 152 -7.81 -4.96 2.47
C THR A 152 -8.92 -5.63 3.25
N GLN A 153 -9.70 -4.84 3.99
CA GLN A 153 -10.85 -5.33 4.77
C GLN A 153 -11.79 -4.19 5.15
N THR A 154 -12.97 -4.54 5.66
CA THR A 154 -13.94 -3.58 6.18
C THR A 154 -13.87 -3.51 7.70
N GLN A 155 -13.85 -2.31 8.26
CA GLN A 155 -13.94 -2.08 9.70
C GLN A 155 -15.31 -2.57 10.17
N ALA A 156 -15.36 -3.71 10.84
CA ALA A 156 -16.63 -4.28 11.28
C ALA A 156 -17.16 -3.58 12.53
N ALA A 157 -16.28 -3.31 13.49
CA ALA A 157 -16.68 -2.68 14.74
C ALA A 157 -17.06 -1.19 14.55
N ALA A 158 -18.12 -0.77 15.23
CA ALA A 158 -18.57 0.63 15.21
C ALA A 158 -17.62 1.58 15.97
N GLY A 159 -16.88 1.05 16.96
CA GLY A 159 -15.86 1.80 17.67
C GLY A 159 -14.65 2.02 16.77
N GLY A 160 -14.27 3.27 16.56
CA GLY A 160 -13.38 3.64 15.47
C GLY A 160 -11.95 3.08 15.54
N ASN A 161 -11.56 2.35 16.57
CA ASN A 161 -10.17 1.91 16.71
C ASN A 161 -9.81 0.82 15.69
N PHE A 162 -8.79 1.11 14.91
CA PHE A 162 -8.08 0.16 14.07
C PHE A 162 -6.63 0.04 14.53
N ASN A 163 -6.16 -1.20 14.63
CA ASN A 163 -4.83 -1.54 15.10
C ASN A 163 -4.06 -2.31 14.02
N PHE A 164 -2.78 -2.00 13.91
CA PHE A 164 -1.86 -2.52 12.89
C PHE A 164 -0.59 -3.04 13.58
N TYR A 165 -0.31 -4.34 13.43
CA TYR A 165 0.81 -5.02 14.11
C TYR A 165 1.68 -5.78 13.09
N PRO A 166 2.69 -5.13 12.49
CA PRO A 166 3.71 -5.85 11.73
C PRO A 166 4.51 -6.74 12.68
N SER A 167 4.49 -8.04 12.41
CA SER A 167 4.98 -9.06 13.32
C SER A 167 6.01 -9.95 12.65
N VAL A 168 7.01 -10.36 13.43
CA VAL A 168 7.94 -11.42 13.05
C VAL A 168 7.27 -12.76 13.34
N SER A 169 7.42 -13.73 12.43
CA SER A 169 6.94 -15.09 12.66
C SER A 169 8.01 -16.13 12.30
N SER A 170 8.00 -17.24 13.03
CA SER A 170 8.91 -18.36 12.80
C SER A 170 8.43 -19.28 11.67
N ALA A 171 7.12 -19.39 11.45
CA ALA A 171 6.53 -20.25 10.44
C ALA A 171 5.13 -19.77 10.02
N ASN A 172 4.62 -20.33 8.91
CA ASN A 172 3.26 -20.07 8.46
C ASN A 172 2.23 -20.48 9.53
N GLY A 173 1.34 -19.56 9.91
CA GLY A 173 0.29 -19.84 10.90
C GLY A 173 0.75 -19.82 12.36
N THR A 174 2.03 -19.49 12.64
CA THR A 174 2.56 -19.45 14.00
C THR A 174 2.38 -18.07 14.64
N THR A 175 1.57 -18.01 15.69
CA THR A 175 1.28 -16.79 16.47
C THR A 175 2.17 -16.61 17.70
N SER A 176 2.86 -17.66 18.13
CA SER A 176 3.74 -17.68 19.30
C SER A 176 4.87 -18.66 19.08
N TYR A 177 6.08 -18.26 19.44
CA TYR A 177 7.26 -19.13 19.43
C TYR A 177 8.33 -18.55 20.35
N LEU A 178 9.35 -19.34 20.67
CA LEU A 178 10.53 -18.88 21.38
C LEU A 178 11.44 -18.15 20.38
N GLY A 179 11.52 -16.81 20.51
CA GLY A 179 12.47 -16.02 19.76
C GLY A 179 13.91 -16.23 20.25
N ASP A 180 14.88 -15.82 19.45
CA ASP A 180 16.32 -16.00 19.74
C ASP A 180 17.03 -14.71 20.19
N GLY A 181 16.32 -13.58 20.24
CA GLY A 181 16.89 -12.28 20.61
C GLY A 181 17.69 -11.58 19.51
N ALA A 182 17.78 -12.13 18.29
CA ALA A 182 18.67 -11.64 17.23
C ALA A 182 18.04 -11.62 15.83
N SER A 183 17.16 -12.57 15.54
CA SER A 183 16.52 -12.76 14.26
C SER A 183 15.37 -11.76 14.04
N GLY A 184 15.16 -11.36 12.79
CA GLY A 184 14.14 -10.36 12.50
C GLY A 184 13.73 -10.22 11.04
N LEU A 185 13.11 -9.09 10.75
CA LEU A 185 12.66 -8.65 9.44
C LEU A 185 13.05 -7.20 9.22
N TYR A 186 13.30 -6.82 7.97
CA TYR A 186 13.37 -5.42 7.58
C TYR A 186 11.97 -4.91 7.22
N LEU A 187 11.61 -3.73 7.72
CA LEU A 187 10.32 -3.09 7.53
C LEU A 187 10.51 -1.66 7.02
N TRP A 188 9.62 -1.22 6.13
CA TRP A 188 9.60 0.15 5.63
C TRP A 188 8.25 0.55 5.06
N GLY A 189 7.92 1.84 5.08
CA GLY A 189 6.76 2.40 4.39
C GLY A 189 5.41 1.80 4.81
N ALA A 190 5.12 1.75 6.12
CA ALA A 190 3.79 1.38 6.61
C ALA A 190 2.74 2.43 6.21
N GLN A 191 1.63 1.96 5.64
CA GLN A 191 0.56 2.81 5.14
C GLN A 191 -0.82 2.21 5.44
N LEU A 192 -1.72 3.06 5.93
CA LEU A 192 -3.13 2.73 6.16
C LEU A 192 -4.00 3.78 5.49
N GLU A 193 -4.90 3.34 4.61
CA GLU A 193 -5.72 4.22 3.78
C GLU A 193 -7.19 3.81 3.89
N VAL A 194 -8.10 4.78 3.81
CA VAL A 194 -9.52 4.52 3.60
C VAL A 194 -9.74 4.21 2.11
N GLY A 195 -10.53 3.18 1.83
CA GLY A 195 -10.71 2.60 0.51
C GLY A 195 -10.02 1.25 0.36
N ALA A 196 -10.25 0.58 -0.77
CA ALA A 196 -9.75 -0.77 -1.03
C ALA A 196 -8.47 -0.81 -1.88
N ALA A 197 -8.07 0.32 -2.47
CA ALA A 197 -6.97 0.41 -3.42
C ALA A 197 -5.67 0.79 -2.70
N VAL A 198 -4.62 -0.01 -2.88
CA VAL A 198 -3.27 0.31 -2.41
C VAL A 198 -2.70 1.41 -3.31
N SER A 199 -2.56 2.64 -2.80
CA SER A 199 -1.88 3.70 -3.55
C SER A 199 -0.37 3.61 -3.39
N SER A 200 0.39 4.39 -4.15
CA SER A 200 1.81 4.66 -3.92
C SER A 200 2.08 4.99 -2.45
N LEU A 201 3.27 4.65 -1.95
CA LEU A 201 3.64 5.06 -0.60
C LEU A 201 3.56 6.59 -0.48
N ILE A 202 2.85 7.04 0.54
CA ILE A 202 2.77 8.41 1.03
C ILE A 202 3.60 8.41 2.32
N PRO A 203 4.85 8.86 2.27
CA PRO A 203 5.71 8.90 3.44
C PRO A 203 5.11 9.82 4.49
N THR A 204 5.15 9.36 5.73
CA THR A 204 4.74 10.12 6.92
C THR A 204 5.87 10.15 7.93
N GLU A 205 5.97 11.28 8.61
CA GLU A 205 6.77 11.48 9.82
C GLU A 205 5.79 11.60 11.01
N ALA A 206 5.79 12.69 11.76
CA ALA A 206 5.02 12.79 13.01
C ALA A 206 3.48 12.65 12.87
N ALA A 207 2.91 12.82 11.67
CA ALA A 207 1.47 12.84 11.46
C ALA A 207 1.05 12.24 10.10
N ALA A 208 -0.25 12.00 9.96
CA ALA A 208 -0.86 11.58 8.71
C ALA A 208 -0.62 12.61 7.59
N VAL A 209 -0.41 12.12 6.37
CA VAL A 209 -0.16 12.95 5.18
C VAL A 209 -1.10 12.52 4.06
N THR A 210 -1.62 13.51 3.33
CA THR A 210 -2.47 13.31 2.16
C THR A 210 -1.69 13.62 0.89
N ARG A 211 -1.68 12.68 -0.06
CA ARG A 211 -1.28 12.95 -1.44
C ARG A 211 -2.49 13.49 -2.23
N ALA A 212 -2.25 14.46 -3.10
CA ALA A 212 -3.26 14.91 -4.05
C ALA A 212 -3.55 13.83 -5.10
N ALA A 213 -4.69 13.94 -5.78
CA ALA A 213 -4.96 13.13 -6.97
C ALA A 213 -4.00 13.50 -8.10
N ASP A 214 -3.61 12.52 -8.90
CA ASP A 214 -2.77 12.76 -10.07
C ASP A 214 -3.58 13.53 -11.13
N LEU A 215 -2.93 14.51 -11.76
CA LEU A 215 -3.51 15.31 -12.84
C LEU A 215 -2.72 15.08 -14.13
N ALA A 216 -3.37 14.50 -15.13
CA ALA A 216 -2.84 14.39 -16.48
C ALA A 216 -3.63 15.28 -17.45
N SER A 217 -2.93 15.91 -18.37
CA SER A 217 -3.51 16.71 -19.45
C SER A 217 -2.73 16.51 -20.74
N VAL A 218 -3.40 16.76 -21.86
CA VAL A 218 -2.76 16.87 -23.18
C VAL A 218 -2.94 18.32 -23.66
N ALA A 219 -1.89 18.89 -24.23
CA ALA A 219 -1.99 20.19 -24.89
C ALA A 219 -2.72 20.04 -26.23
N VAL A 220 -3.80 20.80 -26.40
CA VAL A 220 -4.66 20.77 -27.59
C VAL A 220 -4.74 22.18 -28.15
N ALA A 221 -4.66 22.33 -29.47
CA ALA A 221 -4.88 23.62 -30.12
C ALA A 221 -6.36 24.02 -30.07
N ALA A 222 -6.67 25.27 -30.37
CA ALA A 222 -8.07 25.67 -30.55
C ALA A 222 -8.64 24.96 -31.79
N GLY A 223 -9.83 24.38 -31.69
CA GLY A 223 -10.44 23.64 -32.79
C GLY A 223 -11.57 22.71 -32.36
N SER A 224 -12.10 21.95 -33.31
CA SER A 224 -13.14 20.94 -33.06
C SER A 224 -12.60 19.53 -33.27
N TYR A 225 -12.82 18.65 -32.30
CA TYR A 225 -12.22 17.32 -32.27
C TYR A 225 -13.22 16.21 -31.95
N ASP A 226 -13.02 15.04 -32.53
CA ASP A 226 -13.58 13.80 -31.99
C ASP A 226 -12.58 13.22 -30.98
N ILE A 227 -13.03 12.98 -29.76
CA ILE A 227 -12.21 12.48 -28.66
C ILE A 227 -12.53 11.02 -28.42
N ARG A 228 -11.51 10.16 -28.46
CA ARG A 228 -11.62 8.76 -28.04
C ARG A 228 -10.83 8.55 -26.76
N ARG A 229 -11.54 8.14 -25.70
CA ARG A 229 -10.99 7.73 -24.42
C ARG A 229 -11.12 6.22 -24.27
N VAL A 230 -10.06 5.56 -23.82
CA VAL A 230 -10.09 4.14 -23.44
C VAL A 230 -9.57 4.02 -22.01
N ASP A 231 -10.41 3.48 -21.14
CA ASP A 231 -10.09 3.21 -19.74
C ASP A 231 -10.64 1.82 -19.33
N ALA A 232 -10.54 1.49 -18.04
CA ALA A 232 -10.99 0.21 -17.51
C ALA A 232 -12.50 -0.05 -17.68
N ALA A 233 -13.31 1.00 -17.87
CA ALA A 233 -14.76 0.88 -18.09
C ALA A 233 -15.10 0.66 -19.59
N GLY A 234 -14.16 0.90 -20.50
CA GLY A 234 -14.31 0.64 -21.92
C GLY A 234 -13.83 1.79 -22.81
N THR A 235 -14.41 1.89 -24.01
CA THR A 235 -14.10 2.98 -24.96
C THR A 235 -15.26 3.97 -24.98
N THR A 236 -14.96 5.24 -24.79
CA THR A 236 -15.90 6.36 -25.00
C THR A 236 -15.43 7.20 -26.18
N VAL A 237 -16.37 7.53 -27.07
CA VAL A 237 -16.12 8.47 -28.18
C VAL A 237 -17.08 9.65 -28.03
N THR A 238 -16.53 10.86 -28.02
CA THR A 238 -17.29 12.12 -28.01
C THR A 238 -16.94 12.89 -29.26
N LYS A 239 -17.95 13.18 -30.10
CA LYS A 239 -17.72 13.82 -31.40
C LYS A 239 -17.91 15.34 -31.34
N GLY A 240 -17.20 16.06 -32.19
CA GLY A 240 -17.40 17.49 -32.43
C GLY A 240 -17.14 18.41 -31.24
N VAL A 241 -16.24 18.03 -30.33
CA VAL A 241 -15.90 18.81 -29.15
C VAL A 241 -15.10 20.04 -29.55
N ALA A 242 -15.73 21.22 -29.44
CA ALA A 242 -15.03 22.49 -29.58
C ALA A 242 -14.15 22.73 -28.34
N HIS A 243 -12.86 22.96 -28.57
CA HIS A 243 -11.88 23.23 -27.54
C HIS A 243 -11.23 24.61 -27.80
N PRO A 244 -11.11 25.49 -26.79
CA PRO A 244 -10.55 26.84 -26.96
C PRO A 244 -9.02 26.87 -27.12
N GLY A 245 -8.37 25.71 -27.01
CA GLY A 245 -6.93 25.57 -26.92
C GLY A 245 -6.44 25.53 -25.48
N GLY A 246 -5.27 24.91 -25.24
CA GLY A 246 -4.69 24.73 -23.91
C GLY A 246 -4.78 23.30 -23.41
N ALA A 247 -4.77 23.13 -22.09
CA ALA A 247 -4.73 21.81 -21.46
C ALA A 247 -6.12 21.16 -21.44
N MET A 248 -6.27 20.06 -22.15
CA MET A 248 -7.43 19.19 -22.02
C MET A 248 -7.14 18.14 -20.94
N ALA A 249 -7.87 18.21 -19.83
CA ALA A 249 -7.72 17.28 -18.73
C ALA A 249 -8.17 15.87 -19.15
N ILE A 250 -7.34 14.86 -18.86
CA ILE A 250 -7.65 13.47 -19.19
C ILE A 250 -8.56 12.84 -18.11
N GLY A 251 -8.78 13.51 -16.96
CA GLY A 251 -9.57 13.01 -15.83
C GLY A 251 -8.82 11.97 -14.98
N ALA A 252 -9.40 11.57 -13.84
CA ALA A 252 -8.81 10.54 -12.96
C ALA A 252 -9.07 9.11 -13.47
N GLY A 253 -8.28 8.13 -12.99
CA GLY A 253 -8.43 6.69 -13.28
C GLY A 253 -7.38 6.12 -14.25
N ALA A 254 -7.33 4.80 -14.42
CA ALA A 254 -6.39 4.14 -15.34
C ALA A 254 -6.76 4.44 -16.81
N ILE A 255 -5.93 5.21 -17.50
CA ILE A 255 -6.17 5.60 -18.89
C ILE A 255 -5.23 4.82 -19.79
N HIS A 256 -5.82 4.00 -20.65
CA HIS A 256 -5.10 3.17 -21.62
C HIS A 256 -4.80 3.94 -22.91
N LEU A 257 -5.69 4.86 -23.31
CA LEU A 257 -5.53 5.67 -24.52
C LEU A 257 -6.35 6.95 -24.42
N LEU A 258 -5.76 8.07 -24.81
CA LEU A 258 -6.48 9.28 -25.23
C LEU A 258 -6.06 9.61 -26.66
N SER A 259 -7.02 9.79 -27.55
CA SER A 259 -6.77 10.19 -28.93
C SER A 259 -7.71 11.31 -29.35
N LEU A 260 -7.16 12.30 -30.07
CA LEU A 260 -7.91 13.39 -30.67
C LEU A 260 -7.83 13.27 -32.18
N TYR A 261 -8.97 13.38 -32.84
CA TYR A 261 -9.10 13.37 -34.29
C TYR A 261 -9.75 14.68 -34.75
N PRO A 262 -9.49 15.15 -35.98
CA PRO A 262 -10.32 16.19 -36.58
C PRO A 262 -11.80 15.81 -36.47
N ALA A 263 -12.66 16.79 -36.19
CA ALA A 263 -14.10 16.53 -36.10
C ALA A 263 -14.64 15.83 -37.36
N GLY A 264 -15.39 14.74 -37.15
CA GLY A 264 -15.98 13.92 -38.21
C GLY A 264 -15.08 12.81 -38.76
N ALA A 265 -13.90 12.59 -38.18
CA ALA A 265 -12.97 11.54 -38.61
C ALA A 265 -13.17 10.19 -37.89
N LEU A 266 -13.95 10.16 -36.79
CA LEU A 266 -14.40 8.94 -36.11
C LEU A 266 -15.90 8.68 -36.33
#